data_AF-A0A495MEN6-F1
#
_entry.id   AF-A0A495MEN6-F1
#
_cell.length_a   1.000
_cell.length_b   1.000
_cell.length_c   1.000
_cell.angle_alpha   90.00
_cell.angle_beta   90.00
_cell.angle_gamma   90.00
#
_symmetry.space_group_name_H-M   'P 1'
#
loop_
_entity.id
_entity.type
_entity.pdbx_description
1 polymer ?
#
loop_
_entity_poly.entity_id
_entity_poly.type
_entity_poly.pdbx_seq_one_letter_code
_entity_poly.pdbx_strand_id
1 'polypeptide(L)'
;MSQIKAEAIWQHEFVLPYILNDLKAKVDEITPVRAIYLHGSRARVLPNDWRQLEGKDWDIMMVCDFPIVNSQLWTTALNYHIDLAITTEYKIKNFLRNNTSVVELFPSYKLVI
;
A
#
# COMPACT_ATOMS: atom_id res chain seq x y z
N MET A 1 13.82 -9.04 20.53
CA MET A 1 13.41 -8.08 19.48
C MET A 1 14.00 -8.56 18.17
N SER A 2 13.19 -9.00 17.21
CA SER A 2 13.67 -9.48 15.91
C SER A 2 14.31 -8.31 15.16
N GLN A 3 15.60 -8.43 14.82
CA GLN A 3 16.27 -7.48 13.94
C GLN A 3 15.55 -7.46 12.60
N ILE A 4 14.85 -6.36 12.33
CA ILE A 4 14.29 -6.07 11.02
C ILE A 4 15.46 -5.97 10.05
N LYS A 5 15.53 -6.89 9.08
CA LYS A 5 16.52 -6.83 8.01
C LYS A 5 16.07 -5.75 7.03
N ALA A 6 16.78 -4.61 7.01
CA ALA A 6 16.48 -3.47 6.12
C ALA A 6 16.33 -3.89 4.64
N GLU A 7 17.06 -4.92 4.23
CA GLU A 7 17.05 -5.55 2.91
C GLU A 7 15.68 -6.15 2.53
N ALA A 8 14.88 -6.62 3.51
CA ALA A 8 13.58 -7.23 3.27
C ALA A 8 12.47 -6.19 3.00
N ILE A 9 12.73 -4.93 3.35
CA ILE A 9 11.77 -3.82 3.22
C ILE A 9 11.70 -3.30 1.76
N TRP A 10 12.75 -3.57 0.98
CA TRP A 10 12.98 -2.96 -0.33
C TRP A 10 12.44 -3.77 -1.53
N GLN A 11 11.70 -4.83 -1.27
CA GLN A 11 11.35 -5.84 -2.27
C GLN A 11 10.14 -5.46 -3.17
N HIS A 12 10.17 -4.35 -3.92
CA HIS A 12 8.99 -3.91 -4.70
C HIS A 12 8.50 -4.95 -5.71
N GLU A 13 9.40 -5.75 -6.28
CA GLU A 13 9.10 -6.86 -7.19
C GLU A 13 8.25 -7.96 -6.53
N PHE A 14 8.25 -8.03 -5.19
CA PHE A 14 7.49 -9.00 -4.42
C PHE A 14 6.32 -8.35 -3.68
N VAL A 15 6.53 -7.14 -3.14
CA VAL A 15 5.53 -6.42 -2.34
C VAL A 15 4.37 -5.91 -3.19
N LEU A 16 4.61 -5.38 -4.39
CA LEU A 16 3.53 -4.91 -5.26
C LEU A 16 2.62 -6.07 -5.71
N PRO A 17 3.15 -7.21 -6.22
CA PRO A 17 2.31 -8.38 -6.50
C PRO A 17 1.54 -8.88 -5.28
N TYR A 18 2.16 -8.90 -4.10
CA TYR A 18 1.48 -9.29 -2.86
C TYR A 18 0.30 -8.35 -2.53
N ILE A 19 0.51 -7.03 -2.61
CA ILE A 19 -0.55 -6.02 -2.35
C ILE A 19 -1.71 -6.20 -3.33
N LEU A 20 -1.40 -6.35 -4.61
CA LEU A 20 -2.38 -6.33 -5.70
C LEU A 20 -3.12 -7.65 -5.89
N ASN A 21 -2.51 -8.76 -5.47
CA ASN A 21 -3.10 -10.09 -5.57
C ASN A 21 -3.54 -10.58 -4.19
N ASP A 22 -2.62 -11.10 -3.37
CA ASP A 22 -2.96 -11.85 -2.15
C ASP A 22 -3.66 -11.00 -1.11
N LEU A 23 -3.13 -9.80 -0.83
CA LEU A 23 -3.72 -8.90 0.17
C LEU A 23 -5.08 -8.37 -0.28
N LYS A 24 -5.17 -7.95 -1.54
CA LYS A 24 -6.44 -7.51 -2.15
C LYS A 24 -7.49 -8.62 -2.08
N ALA A 25 -7.14 -9.85 -2.47
CA ALA A 25 -8.05 -10.99 -2.46
C ALA A 25 -8.59 -11.29 -1.04
N LYS A 26 -7.73 -11.24 -0.02
CA LYS A 26 -8.15 -11.41 1.38
C LYS A 26 -9.13 -10.33 1.85
N VAL A 27 -8.95 -9.08 1.40
CA VAL A 27 -9.89 -8.01 1.74
C VAL A 27 -11.19 -8.18 0.94
N ASP A 28 -11.11 -8.57 -0.33
CA ASP A 28 -12.27 -8.84 -1.19
C ASP A 28 -13.19 -9.94 -0.65
N GLU A 29 -12.66 -10.92 0.09
CA GLU A 29 -13.46 -11.93 0.80
C GLU A 29 -14.39 -11.31 1.87
N ILE A 30 -14.03 -10.14 2.40
CA ILE A 30 -14.79 -9.41 3.43
C ILE A 30 -15.66 -8.32 2.79
N THR A 31 -15.09 -7.54 1.88
CA THR A 31 -15.76 -6.41 1.20
C THR A 31 -15.05 -6.07 -0.11
N PRO A 32 -15.78 -5.70 -1.18
CA PRO A 32 -15.15 -5.39 -2.46
C PRO A 32 -14.15 -4.23 -2.37
N VAL A 33 -12.91 -4.47 -2.80
CA VAL A 33 -11.87 -3.46 -2.95
C VAL A 33 -12.09 -2.71 -4.26
N ARG A 34 -12.48 -1.44 -4.14
CA ARG A 34 -12.78 -0.54 -5.25
C ARG A 34 -11.54 0.13 -5.83
N ALA A 35 -10.59 0.48 -4.98
CA ALA A 35 -9.36 1.16 -5.39
C ALA A 35 -8.21 0.86 -4.42
N ILE A 36 -6.98 0.93 -4.93
CA ILE A 36 -5.76 0.81 -4.12
C ILE A 36 -4.86 1.99 -4.46
N TYR A 37 -4.43 2.72 -3.44
CA TYR A 37 -3.56 3.87 -3.57
C TYR A 37 -2.27 3.66 -2.79
N LEU A 38 -1.14 3.96 -3.43
CA LEU A 38 0.15 4.14 -2.79
C LEU A 38 0.30 5.62 -2.42
N HIS A 39 0.67 5.91 -1.18
CA HIS A 39 0.99 7.26 -0.74
C HIS A 39 2.37 7.31 -0.07
N GLY A 40 2.67 8.41 0.60
CA GLY A 40 3.89 8.54 1.39
C GLY A 40 5.16 8.60 0.54
N SER A 41 6.26 8.03 1.05
CA SER A 41 7.59 8.26 0.46
C SER A 41 7.72 7.68 -0.94
N ARG A 42 7.17 6.49 -1.18
CA ARG A 42 7.24 5.81 -2.49
C ARG A 42 6.38 6.48 -3.56
N ALA A 43 5.28 7.14 -3.18
CA ALA A 43 4.47 7.90 -4.13
C ALA A 43 5.13 9.20 -4.61
N ARG A 44 6.20 9.66 -3.95
CA ARG A 44 6.95 10.88 -4.30
C ARG A 44 8.22 10.62 -5.13
N VAL A 45 8.61 9.37 -5.23
CA VAL A 45 9.88 8.95 -5.86
C VAL A 45 9.52 8.09 -7.07
N LEU A 46 10.23 8.31 -8.18
CA LEU A 46 10.04 7.49 -9.38
C LEU A 46 10.38 6.03 -9.06
N PRO A 47 9.69 5.04 -9.66
CA PRO A 47 9.95 3.62 -9.38
C PRO A 47 11.41 3.22 -9.54
N ASN A 48 12.10 3.75 -10.56
CA ASN A 48 13.52 3.51 -10.81
C ASN A 48 14.45 3.96 -9.67
N ASP A 49 14.01 4.94 -8.88
CA ASP A 49 14.76 5.50 -7.76
C ASP A 49 14.33 4.93 -6.41
N TRP A 50 13.39 3.97 -6.36
CA TRP A 50 12.94 3.39 -5.09
C TRP A 50 14.05 2.71 -4.30
N ARG A 51 15.20 2.40 -4.92
CA ARG A 51 16.43 1.97 -4.21
C ARG A 51 16.85 2.87 -3.07
N GLN A 52 16.62 4.18 -3.18
CA GLN A 52 16.95 5.12 -2.12
C GLN A 52 16.00 5.03 -0.90
N LEU A 53 14.90 4.29 -1.02
CA LEU A 53 13.90 4.09 0.04
C LEU A 53 14.07 2.74 0.73
N GLU A 54 15.26 2.14 0.65
CA GLU A 54 15.60 0.95 1.43
C GLU A 54 15.31 1.17 2.92
N GLY A 55 14.72 0.17 3.57
CA GLY A 55 14.31 0.25 4.97
C GLY A 55 13.03 1.06 5.24
N LYS A 56 12.40 1.69 4.24
CA LYS A 56 11.11 2.40 4.41
C LYS A 56 9.91 1.49 4.18
N ASP A 57 8.87 1.66 4.97
CA ASP A 57 7.55 1.05 4.84
C ASP A 57 6.76 1.44 3.58
N TRP A 58 5.75 0.64 3.25
CA TRP A 58 4.80 0.84 2.17
C TRP A 58 3.49 1.40 2.73
N ASP A 59 3.23 2.67 2.43
CA ASP A 59 1.99 3.32 2.83
C ASP A 59 0.87 3.06 1.81
N ILE A 60 -0.09 2.21 2.16
CA ILE A 60 -1.15 1.73 1.26
C ILE A 60 -2.54 2.08 1.79
N MET A 61 -3.39 2.64 0.93
CA MET A 61 -4.82 2.78 1.18
C MET A 61 -5.64 1.87 0.27
N MET A 62 -6.50 1.05 0.86
CA MET A 62 -7.53 0.28 0.14
C MET A 62 -8.90 0.92 0.38
N VAL A 63 -9.65 1.13 -0.71
CA VAL A 63 -11.00 1.71 -0.67
C VAL A 63 -12.02 0.60 -0.79
N CYS A 64 -12.92 0.51 0.18
CA CYS A 64 -13.97 -0.49 0.27
C CYS A 64 -15.33 0.17 0.54
N ASP A 65 -16.41 -0.62 0.53
CA ASP A 65 -17.78 -0.12 0.71
C ASP A 65 -18.04 0.38 2.15
N PHE A 66 -17.38 -0.23 3.15
CA PHE A 66 -17.35 0.24 4.53
C PHE A 66 -15.91 0.18 5.06
N PRO A 67 -15.54 1.05 6.03
CA PRO A 67 -14.19 1.04 6.56
C PRO A 67 -14.05 -0.17 7.48
N ILE A 68 -13.03 -0.98 7.26
CA ILE A 68 -12.53 -1.88 8.29
C ILE A 68 -11.64 -1.01 9.18
N VAL A 69 -11.96 -0.90 10.47
CA VAL A 69 -11.11 -0.18 11.43
C VAL A 69 -9.80 -0.97 11.52
N ASN A 70 -8.78 -0.54 10.77
CA ASN A 70 -7.54 -1.31 10.70
C ASN A 70 -6.72 -1.10 11.97
N SER A 71 -6.52 -2.20 12.72
CA SER A 71 -5.54 -2.32 13.77
C SER A 71 -4.19 -2.68 13.15
N GLN A 72 -3.51 -1.70 12.54
CA GLN A 72 -2.10 -1.78 12.12
C GLN A 72 -1.65 -3.21 11.76
N LEU A 73 -1.98 -3.66 10.53
CA LEU A 73 -1.69 -5.03 10.09
C LEU A 73 -0.17 -5.24 9.92
N TRP A 74 0.51 -5.65 10.99
CA TRP A 74 1.94 -5.96 10.98
C TRP A 74 2.13 -7.42 10.56
N THR A 75 2.53 -7.66 9.31
CA THR A 75 2.76 -9.04 8.84
C THR A 75 4.24 -9.39 8.89
N THR A 76 4.69 -10.02 9.97
CA THR A 76 6.05 -10.59 10.08
C THR A 76 6.23 -11.86 9.24
N ALA A 77 5.13 -12.44 8.73
CA ALA A 77 5.15 -13.72 8.02
C ALA A 77 5.93 -13.68 6.68
N LEU A 78 6.01 -12.51 6.03
CA LEU A 78 6.70 -12.32 4.74
C LEU A 78 7.84 -11.29 4.80
N ASN A 79 8.15 -10.74 5.99
CA ASN A 79 9.06 -9.60 6.20
C ASN A 79 8.71 -8.33 5.39
N TYR A 80 7.45 -8.16 4.98
CA TYR A 80 6.98 -6.92 4.34
C TYR A 80 6.54 -5.90 5.38
N HIS A 81 6.96 -4.65 5.20
CA HIS A 81 6.55 -3.53 6.04
C HIS A 81 5.52 -2.71 5.27
N ILE A 82 4.24 -3.01 5.49
CA ILE A 82 3.10 -2.34 4.85
C ILE A 82 2.29 -1.67 5.96
N ASP A 83 2.17 -0.35 5.91
CA ASP A 83 1.17 0.38 6.67
C ASP A 83 -0.11 0.46 5.83
N LEU A 84 -1.08 -0.39 6.18
CA LEU A 84 -2.34 -0.51 5.44
C LEU A 84 -3.43 0.31 6.13
N ALA A 85 -4.11 1.17 5.39
CA ALA A 85 -5.35 1.80 5.81
C ALA A 85 -6.51 1.34 4.91
N ILE A 86 -7.59 0.82 5.51
CA ILE A 86 -8.82 0.47 4.79
C ILE A 86 -9.85 1.58 5.04
N THR A 87 -10.39 2.16 3.98
CA THR A 87 -11.23 3.35 4.06
C THR A 87 -12.40 3.30 3.08
N THR A 88 -13.28 4.29 3.11
CA THR A 88 -14.43 4.40 2.21
C THR A 88 -14.19 5.41 1.10
N GLU A 89 -14.98 5.31 0.02
CA GLU A 89 -14.97 6.28 -1.07
C GLU A 89 -15.19 7.73 -0.59
N TYR A 90 -16.02 7.91 0.44
CA TYR A 90 -16.26 9.24 1.00
C TYR A 90 -14.99 9.84 1.63
N LYS A 91 -14.28 9.04 2.45
CA LYS A 91 -13.08 9.50 3.15
C LYS A 91 -11.90 9.69 2.19
N ILE A 92 -11.73 8.80 1.22
CA ILE A 92 -10.59 8.88 0.28
C ILE A 92 -10.69 10.11 -0.62
N LYS A 93 -11.90 10.53 -1.02
CA LYS A 93 -12.09 11.76 -1.84
C LYS A 93 -11.52 13.00 -1.16
N ASN A 94 -11.69 13.12 0.16
CA ASN A 94 -11.11 14.23 0.92
C ASN A 94 -9.59 14.11 1.03
N PHE A 95 -9.08 12.89 1.23
CA PHE A 95 -7.63 12.64 1.28
C PHE A 95 -6.94 13.00 -0.04
N LEU A 96 -7.48 12.53 -1.17
CA LEU A 96 -6.91 12.77 -2.51
C LEU A 96 -6.93 14.24 -2.91
N ARG A 97 -7.94 15.01 -2.47
CA ARG A 97 -7.98 16.47 -2.70
C ARG A 97 -6.87 17.22 -2.00
N ASN A 98 -6.44 16.73 -0.84
CA ASN A 98 -5.47 17.40 0.03
C ASN A 98 -4.04 16.87 -0.14
N ASN A 99 -3.85 15.76 -0.85
CA ASN A 99 -2.54 15.13 -1.02
C ASN A 99 -2.20 15.01 -2.51
N THR A 100 -1.13 15.69 -2.92
CA THR A 100 -0.63 15.66 -4.31
C THR A 100 0.22 14.43 -4.62
N SER A 101 0.71 13.73 -3.59
CA SER A 101 1.63 12.59 -3.71
C SER A 101 0.93 11.27 -3.46
N VAL A 102 0.05 10.89 -4.39
CA VAL A 102 -0.69 9.63 -4.35
C VAL A 102 -0.67 8.99 -5.73
N VAL A 103 -0.35 7.71 -5.79
CA VAL A 103 -0.34 6.91 -7.03
C VAL A 103 -1.45 5.87 -6.95
N GLU A 104 -2.31 5.82 -7.97
CA GLU A 104 -3.35 4.80 -8.09
C GLU A 104 -2.74 3.50 -8.64
N LEU A 105 -2.73 2.46 -7.82
CA LEU A 105 -2.25 1.13 -8.21
C LEU A 105 -3.38 0.27 -8.80
N PHE A 106 -4.61 0.48 -8.36
CA PHE A 106 -5.80 -0.22 -8.84
C PHE A 106 -6.99 0.75 -8.84
N PRO A 107 -7.84 0.78 -9.89
CA PRO A 107 -7.88 -0.18 -11.01
C PRO A 107 -6.96 0.15 -12.19
N SER A 108 -6.47 1.40 -12.33
CA SER A 108 -5.83 1.83 -13.59
C SER A 108 -4.32 1.52 -13.70
N TYR A 109 -3.70 0.93 -12.67
CA TYR A 109 -2.25 0.69 -12.52
C TYR A 109 -1.36 1.79 -13.12
N LYS A 110 -1.19 2.90 -12.39
CA LYS A 110 -0.43 4.09 -12.84
C LYS A 110 0.99 4.14 -12.28
N LEU A 111 1.70 3.02 -12.29
CA LEU A 111 3.14 3.03 -12.06
C LEU A 111 3.85 3.16 -13.41
N VAL A 112 4.33 4.37 -13.72
CA VAL A 112 5.24 4.57 -14.85
C VAL A 112 6.62 4.09 -14.39
N ILE A 113 6.97 2.86 -14.76
CA ILE A 113 8.27 2.24 -14.49
C ILE A 113 9.22 2.61 -15.63
#